data_AF-A0A8S9Y464-F1
#
_entry.id   AF-A0A8S9Y464-F1
#
_cell.length_a   1.000
_cell.length_b   1.000
_cell.length_c   1.000
_cell.angle_alpha   90.00
_cell.angle_beta   90.00
_cell.angle_gamma   90.00
#
_symmetry.space_group_name_H-M   'P 1'
#
loop_
_entity.id
_entity.type
_entity.pdbx_description
1 polymer ?
#
loop_
_entity_poly.entity_id
_entity_poly.type
_entity_poly.pdbx_seq_one_letter_code
_entity_poly.pdbx_strand_id
1 'polypeptide(L)'
;MMLRDVERLFKVTQGYDIVVKAHFIPSVCNSVVDNLSRQKAPPDWHVLPKITQMIFQRWGVPEIDLFATSNSAVIPSYVSHDSTDRSAVFINAFSRVWKYNLAWIFPPPALIPQVLQHLNLAEGTFIVIAPRWEKVFWRPDIKSRAVSPPITLPDLAHNLVDLSTGNPPEKVQMLHLEAWKVRGGRGRLPLGIQKTNSCF
;
A
#
# COMPACT_ATOMS: atom_id res chain seq x y z
N MET A 1 3.01 -33.28 -9.22
CA MET A 1 3.44 -32.87 -7.87
C MET A 1 2.64 -31.66 -7.37
N MET A 2 2.55 -30.57 -8.14
CA MET A 2 1.84 -29.32 -7.78
C MET A 2 0.33 -29.45 -7.43
N LEU A 3 -0.40 -30.42 -8.00
CA LEU A 3 -1.85 -30.62 -7.74
C LEU A 3 -2.15 -31.16 -6.34
N ARG A 4 -1.30 -32.04 -5.79
CA ARG A 4 -1.54 -32.66 -4.48
C ARG A 4 -1.38 -31.66 -3.33
N ASP A 5 -0.47 -30.70 -3.48
CA ASP A 5 -0.22 -29.68 -2.46
C ASP A 5 -1.35 -28.65 -2.44
N VAL A 6 -1.88 -28.28 -3.61
CA VAL A 6 -3.07 -27.40 -3.73
C VAL A 6 -4.31 -28.07 -3.16
N GLU A 7 -4.53 -29.36 -3.44
CA GLU A 7 -5.64 -30.14 -2.87
C GLU A 7 -5.54 -30.25 -1.35
N ARG A 8 -4.33 -30.45 -0.80
CA ARG A 8 -4.11 -30.44 0.66
C ARG A 8 -4.43 -29.08 1.26
N LEU A 9 -3.99 -28.00 0.63
CA LEU A 9 -4.27 -26.64 1.09
C LEU A 9 -5.78 -26.34 1.08
N PHE A 10 -6.48 -26.77 0.03
CA PHE A 10 -7.94 -26.66 -0.05
C PHE A 10 -8.67 -27.47 1.02
N LYS A 11 -8.23 -28.71 1.29
CA LYS A 11 -8.83 -29.54 2.34
C LYS A 11 -8.63 -28.97 3.75
N VAL A 12 -7.43 -28.44 4.02
CA VAL A 12 -7.14 -27.79 5.32
C VAL A 12 -7.99 -26.53 5.46
N THR A 13 -8.07 -25.70 4.43
CA THR A 13 -8.82 -24.43 4.50
C THR A 13 -10.33 -24.65 4.66
N GLN A 14 -10.89 -25.70 4.02
CA GLN A 14 -12.28 -26.13 4.25
C GLN A 14 -12.54 -26.68 5.66
N GLY A 15 -11.56 -27.36 6.26
CA GLY A 15 -11.70 -27.92 7.61
C GLY A 15 -11.68 -26.87 8.74
N TYR A 16 -11.20 -25.65 8.47
CA TYR A 16 -10.98 -24.60 9.47
C TYR A 16 -11.71 -23.28 9.15
N ASP A 17 -12.64 -23.28 8.17
CA ASP A 17 -13.35 -22.07 7.70
C ASP A 17 -12.39 -20.92 7.29
N ILE A 18 -11.26 -21.27 6.68
CA ILE A 18 -10.25 -20.31 6.24
C ILE A 18 -10.53 -19.92 4.79
N VAL A 19 -10.80 -18.64 4.54
CA VAL A 19 -10.97 -18.11 3.18
C VAL A 19 -9.61 -17.73 2.60
N VAL A 20 -9.13 -18.48 1.61
CA VAL A 20 -7.92 -18.14 0.85
C VAL A 20 -8.28 -17.28 -0.36
N LYS A 21 -7.64 -16.11 -0.48
CA LYS A 21 -7.75 -15.24 -1.66
C LYS A 21 -6.39 -15.12 -2.34
N ALA A 22 -6.28 -15.65 -3.55
CA ALA A 22 -5.10 -15.46 -4.39
C ALA A 22 -5.22 -14.13 -5.15
N HIS A 23 -4.15 -13.35 -5.15
CA HIS A 23 -4.07 -12.09 -5.89
C HIS A 23 -2.81 -12.05 -6.74
N PHE A 24 -2.96 -11.67 -8.00
CA PHE A 24 -1.85 -11.47 -8.89
C PHE A 24 -1.09 -10.20 -8.51
N ILE A 25 0.19 -10.35 -8.19
CA ILE A 25 1.13 -9.24 -8.02
C ILE A 25 2.09 -9.29 -9.21
N PRO A 26 2.22 -8.19 -9.98
CA PRO A 26 3.18 -8.11 -11.08
C PRO A 26 4.60 -8.43 -10.63
N SER A 27 5.35 -9.10 -11.51
CA SER A 27 6.66 -9.66 -11.21
C SER A 27 7.75 -8.64 -10.88
N VAL A 28 7.55 -7.35 -11.18
CA VAL A 28 8.39 -6.24 -10.67
C VAL A 28 8.35 -6.14 -9.14
N CYS A 29 7.27 -6.60 -8.52
CA CYS A 29 7.13 -6.67 -7.06
C CYS A 29 7.38 -8.08 -6.52
N ASN A 30 7.80 -9.05 -7.35
CA ASN A 30 8.16 -10.36 -6.85
C ASN A 30 9.33 -10.26 -5.88
N SER A 31 10.31 -9.38 -6.09
CA SER A 31 11.38 -9.19 -5.09
C SER A 31 10.82 -8.77 -3.72
N VAL A 32 9.83 -7.88 -3.70
CA VAL A 32 9.14 -7.45 -2.46
C VAL A 32 8.34 -8.60 -1.85
N VAL A 33 7.57 -9.33 -2.65
CA VAL A 33 6.72 -10.47 -2.21
C VAL A 33 7.57 -11.67 -1.76
N ASP A 34 8.64 -11.97 -2.49
CA ASP A 34 9.60 -13.03 -2.20
C ASP A 34 10.36 -12.70 -0.92
N ASN A 35 10.78 -11.45 -0.69
CA ASN A 35 11.45 -11.07 0.55
C ASN A 35 10.50 -11.16 1.76
N LEU A 36 9.27 -10.64 1.62
CA LEU A 36 8.24 -10.74 2.66
C LEU A 36 7.90 -12.20 3.00
N SER A 37 7.79 -13.08 1.99
CA SER A 37 7.48 -14.50 2.21
C SER A 37 8.67 -15.30 2.76
N ARG A 38 9.91 -14.87 2.48
CA ARG A 38 11.16 -15.55 2.91
C ARG A 38 11.75 -14.99 4.21
N GLN A 39 11.03 -14.12 4.92
CA GLN A 39 11.51 -13.42 6.13
C GLN A 39 12.83 -12.65 5.91
N LYS A 40 13.08 -12.20 4.68
CA LYS A 40 14.17 -11.27 4.39
C LYS A 40 13.68 -9.85 4.58
N ALA A 41 14.60 -8.93 4.91
CA ALA A 41 14.27 -7.51 4.94
C ALA A 41 13.65 -7.11 3.59
N PRO A 42 12.43 -6.54 3.57
CA PRO A 42 11.83 -6.08 2.33
C PRO A 42 12.65 -4.89 1.78
N PRO A 43 12.55 -4.62 0.47
CA PRO A 43 13.09 -3.38 -0.11
C PRO A 43 12.59 -2.14 0.65
N ASP A 44 13.47 -1.17 0.88
CA ASP A 44 13.13 0.08 1.56
C ASP A 44 13.02 1.20 0.52
N TRP A 45 11.89 1.20 -0.20
CA TRP A 45 11.66 2.14 -1.28
C TRP A 45 11.36 3.53 -0.75
N HIS A 46 12.14 4.51 -1.19
CA HIS A 46 12.01 5.91 -0.81
C HIS A 46 11.79 6.78 -2.05
N VAL A 47 10.75 7.62 -1.98
CA VAL A 47 10.44 8.62 -3.01
C VAL A 47 11.22 9.89 -2.67
N LEU A 48 12.07 10.34 -3.61
CA LEU A 48 12.99 11.46 -3.34
C LEU A 48 12.25 12.79 -3.07
N PRO A 49 12.89 13.72 -2.33
CA PRO A 49 12.30 15.01 -1.93
C PRO A 49 11.67 15.81 -3.08
N LYS A 50 12.25 15.75 -4.28
CA LYS A 50 11.70 16.42 -5.47
C LYS A 50 10.23 16.04 -5.73
N ILE A 51 9.89 14.77 -5.58
CA ILE A 51 8.54 14.26 -5.85
C ILE A 51 7.63 14.45 -4.64
N THR A 52 8.12 14.21 -3.42
CA THR A 52 7.31 14.42 -2.22
C THR A 52 6.94 15.90 -2.06
N GLN A 53 7.87 16.83 -2.29
CA GLN A 53 7.61 18.28 -2.27
C GLN A 53 6.59 18.69 -3.34
N MET A 54 6.70 18.17 -4.57
CA MET A 54 5.70 18.43 -5.62
C MET A 54 4.29 17.99 -5.17
N ILE A 55 4.17 16.83 -4.54
CA ILE A 55 2.89 16.33 -4.01
C ILE A 55 2.42 17.21 -2.84
N PHE A 56 3.30 17.59 -1.93
CA PHE A 56 2.96 18.38 -0.74
C PHE A 56 2.54 19.80 -1.11
N GLN A 57 3.17 20.42 -2.12
CA GLN A 57 2.73 21.71 -2.66
C GLN A 57 1.29 21.67 -3.16
N ARG A 58 0.86 20.52 -3.71
CA ARG A 58 -0.49 20.36 -4.25
C ARG A 58 -1.54 20.02 -3.20
N TRP A 59 -1.18 19.24 -2.18
CA TRP A 59 -2.16 18.63 -1.28
C TRP A 59 -1.99 18.94 0.21
N GLY A 60 -0.90 19.62 0.58
CA GLY A 60 -0.49 19.87 1.95
C GLY A 60 0.64 18.95 2.39
N VAL A 61 1.38 19.38 3.42
CA VAL A 61 2.38 18.56 4.11
C VAL A 61 1.66 17.60 5.05
N PRO A 62 1.90 16.28 4.98
CA PRO A 62 1.36 15.30 5.92
C PRO A 62 1.82 15.57 7.36
N GLU A 63 1.01 15.13 8.32
CA GLU A 63 1.33 15.18 9.75
C GLU A 63 2.17 13.97 10.18
N ILE A 64 2.02 12.85 9.47
CA ILE A 64 2.74 11.61 9.74
C ILE A 64 2.95 10.77 8.48
N ASP A 65 4.09 10.08 8.41
CA ASP A 65 4.36 8.99 7.46
C ASP A 65 4.05 7.64 8.12
N LEU A 66 3.05 6.93 7.61
CA LEU A 66 2.56 5.70 8.24
C LEU A 66 3.36 4.45 7.86
N PHE A 67 4.25 4.51 6.87
CA PHE A 67 4.99 3.33 6.38
C PHE A 67 6.42 3.72 6.03
N ALA A 68 7.26 3.92 7.04
CA ALA A 68 8.64 4.33 6.83
C ALA A 68 9.60 3.81 7.90
N THR A 69 10.89 3.82 7.56
CA THR A 69 12.00 3.67 8.50
C THR A 69 12.57 5.05 8.85
N SER A 70 13.50 5.11 9.81
CA SER A 70 14.27 6.33 10.08
C SER A 70 14.99 6.89 8.85
N ASN A 71 15.30 6.05 7.86
CA ASN A 71 15.98 6.44 6.63
C ASN A 71 15.02 6.81 5.50
N SER A 72 13.85 6.15 5.40
CA SER A 72 12.88 6.37 4.32
C SER A 72 11.75 7.34 4.64
N ALA A 73 11.66 7.83 5.88
CA ALA A 73 10.63 8.78 6.29
C ALA A 73 10.64 10.06 5.44
N VAL A 74 9.49 10.41 4.86
CA VAL A 74 9.36 11.65 4.06
C VAL A 74 9.16 12.90 4.91
N ILE A 75 8.85 12.70 6.20
CA ILE A 75 8.72 13.74 7.23
C ILE A 75 9.20 13.19 8.59
N PRO A 76 9.55 14.06 9.57
CA PRO A 76 10.15 13.60 10.84
C PRO A 76 9.24 12.73 11.71
N SER A 77 7.91 12.90 11.63
CA SER A 77 6.96 12.05 12.34
C SER A 77 6.59 10.86 11.48
N TYR A 78 7.00 9.66 11.87
CA TYR A 78 6.75 8.44 11.09
C TYR A 78 6.46 7.22 11.96
N VAL A 79 5.93 6.18 11.32
CA VAL A 79 5.59 4.89 11.92
C VAL A 79 6.40 3.80 11.25
N SER A 80 7.10 3.02 12.06
CA SER A 80 7.97 1.94 11.59
C SER A 80 7.32 0.57 11.78
N HIS A 81 7.67 -0.38 10.91
CA HIS A 81 7.39 -1.79 11.15
C HIS A 81 8.50 -2.45 12.00
N ASP A 82 9.69 -1.87 12.02
CA ASP A 82 10.81 -2.38 12.81
C ASP A 82 10.59 -2.08 14.29
N SER A 83 10.36 -3.14 15.10
CA SER A 83 10.13 -3.02 16.54
C SER A 83 11.34 -2.52 17.33
N THR A 84 12.52 -2.46 16.70
CA THR A 84 13.75 -1.93 17.30
C THR A 84 13.95 -0.44 17.04
N ASP A 85 13.17 0.17 16.14
CA ASP A 85 13.24 1.60 15.85
C ASP A 85 12.65 2.44 16.98
N ARG A 86 13.54 3.03 17.80
CA ARG A 86 13.17 3.87 18.94
C ARG A 86 12.80 5.31 18.55
N SER A 87 13.06 5.71 17.31
CA SER A 87 12.79 7.06 16.80
C SER A 87 11.39 7.19 16.19
N ALA A 88 10.77 6.07 15.83
CA ALA A 88 9.40 6.04 15.32
C ALA A 88 8.38 6.49 16.39
N VAL A 89 7.33 7.21 15.96
CA VAL A 89 6.24 7.67 16.82
C VAL A 89 5.53 6.48 17.47
N PHE A 90 5.36 5.39 16.71
CA PHE A 90 4.95 4.08 17.19
C PHE A 90 5.34 3.00 16.19
N ILE A 91 5.18 1.74 16.61
CA ILE A 91 5.44 0.57 15.78
C ILE A 91 4.13 0.02 15.20
N ASN A 92 4.18 -0.47 13.97
CA ASN A 92 3.08 -1.07 13.22
C ASN A 92 1.90 -0.10 13.00
N ALA A 93 1.78 0.41 11.78
CA ALA A 93 0.71 1.31 11.36
C ALA A 93 -0.70 0.76 11.63
N PHE A 94 -0.90 -0.55 11.51
CA PHE A 94 -2.20 -1.17 11.69
C PHE A 94 -2.59 -1.37 13.16
N SER A 95 -1.70 -1.09 14.11
CA SER A 95 -1.97 -1.25 15.54
C SER A 95 -2.93 -0.19 16.10
N ARG A 96 -3.20 0.89 15.36
CA ARG A 96 -4.03 2.02 15.80
C ARG A 96 -5.03 2.43 14.73
N VAL A 97 -6.19 2.92 15.15
CA VAL A 97 -7.11 3.63 14.26
C VAL A 97 -6.44 4.92 13.76
N TRP A 98 -6.50 5.17 12.46
CA TRP A 98 -5.90 6.38 11.89
C TRP A 98 -6.85 7.56 11.98
N LYS A 99 -6.41 8.62 12.65
CA LYS A 99 -7.12 9.90 12.78
C LYS A 99 -6.14 11.03 12.56
N TYR A 100 -6.08 11.56 11.34
CA TYR A 100 -5.11 12.60 10.94
C TYR A 100 -5.76 13.58 9.97
N ASN A 101 -5.38 14.86 9.97
CA ASN A 101 -5.92 15.75 8.93
C ASN A 101 -5.38 15.35 7.55
N LEU A 102 -4.10 15.01 7.49
CA LEU A 102 -3.41 14.48 6.33
C LEU A 102 -2.28 13.53 6.75
N ALA A 103 -2.24 12.31 6.22
CA ALA A 103 -1.14 11.37 6.44
C ALA A 103 -0.59 10.81 5.12
N TRP A 104 0.69 10.46 5.11
CA TRP A 104 1.36 9.81 3.99
C TRP A 104 1.36 8.29 4.17
N ILE A 105 1.10 7.56 3.10
CA ILE A 105 1.09 6.10 3.07
C ILE A 105 1.81 5.64 1.81
N PHE A 106 3.00 5.05 1.97
CA PHE A 106 3.69 4.34 0.90
C PHE A 106 3.99 2.90 1.34
N PRO A 107 2.98 2.02 1.32
CA PRO A 107 3.12 0.68 1.85
C PRO A 107 3.81 -0.23 0.82
N PRO A 108 4.45 -1.32 1.26
CA PRO A 108 4.75 -2.45 0.39
C PRO A 108 3.50 -2.86 -0.42
N PRO A 109 3.61 -3.15 -1.73
CA PRO A 109 2.42 -3.38 -2.58
C PRO A 109 1.48 -4.50 -2.09
N ALA A 110 2.03 -5.53 -1.44
CA ALA A 110 1.25 -6.61 -0.84
C ALA A 110 0.31 -6.14 0.29
N LEU A 111 0.62 -5.02 0.95
CA LEU A 111 -0.16 -4.48 2.07
C LEU A 111 -1.23 -3.47 1.63
N ILE A 112 -1.26 -3.06 0.36
CA ILE A 112 -2.28 -2.12 -0.16
C ILE A 112 -3.72 -2.57 0.17
N PRO A 113 -4.12 -3.85 -0.01
CA PRO A 113 -5.46 -4.29 0.37
C PRO A 113 -5.77 -4.09 1.86
N GLN A 114 -4.80 -4.36 2.73
CA GLN A 114 -4.93 -4.15 4.17
C GLN A 114 -5.01 -2.66 4.53
N VAL A 115 -4.24 -1.79 3.84
CA VAL A 115 -4.36 -0.33 3.95
C VAL A 115 -5.77 0.13 3.62
N LEU A 116 -6.35 -0.34 2.50
CA LEU A 116 -7.71 0.03 2.12
C LEU A 116 -8.76 -0.49 3.12
N GLN A 117 -8.56 -1.69 3.66
CA GLN A 117 -9.41 -2.21 4.72
C GLN A 117 -9.34 -1.32 5.96
N HIS A 118 -8.14 -0.92 6.37
CA HIS A 118 -7.90 -0.09 7.55
C HIS A 118 -8.47 1.32 7.38
N LEU A 119 -8.41 1.87 6.16
CA LEU A 119 -9.02 3.15 5.81
C LEU A 119 -10.54 3.17 6.05
N ASN A 120 -11.24 2.03 6.11
CA ASN A 120 -12.67 2.01 6.41
C ASN A 120 -13.02 2.53 7.80
N LEU A 121 -12.10 2.40 8.76
CA LEU A 121 -12.26 2.89 10.14
C LEU A 121 -11.51 4.19 10.39
N ALA A 122 -10.76 4.67 9.39
CA ALA A 122 -9.94 5.87 9.51
C ALA A 122 -10.78 7.15 9.37
N GLU A 123 -10.37 8.19 10.06
CA GLU A 123 -10.91 9.55 9.93
C GLU A 123 -9.84 10.47 9.37
N GLY A 124 -10.19 11.26 8.36
CA GLY A 124 -9.28 12.23 7.75
C GLY A 124 -8.97 11.99 6.27
N THR A 125 -7.82 12.52 5.84
CA THR A 125 -7.35 12.44 4.45
C THR A 125 -5.97 11.79 4.40
N PHE A 126 -5.71 11.05 3.33
CA PHE A 126 -4.50 10.26 3.19
C PHE A 126 -3.94 10.41 1.77
N ILE A 127 -2.62 10.50 1.65
CA ILE A 127 -1.91 10.43 0.37
C ILE A 127 -1.34 9.02 0.28
N VAL A 128 -1.95 8.20 -0.57
CA VAL A 128 -1.55 6.81 -0.78
C VAL A 128 -0.74 6.72 -2.07
N ILE A 129 0.51 6.28 -1.97
CA ILE A 129 1.33 5.93 -3.12
C ILE A 129 1.07 4.47 -3.47
N ALA A 130 0.61 4.23 -4.70
CA ALA A 130 0.25 2.89 -5.17
C ALA A 130 0.65 2.69 -6.63
N PRO A 131 0.96 1.46 -7.05
CA PRO A 131 1.29 1.19 -8.44
C PRO A 131 0.07 1.29 -9.37
N ARG A 132 0.28 1.79 -10.59
CA ARG A 132 -0.74 1.85 -11.65
C ARG A 132 -0.87 0.49 -12.33
N TRP A 133 -1.66 -0.41 -11.73
CA TRP A 133 -1.95 -1.73 -12.30
C TRP A 133 -3.42 -1.83 -12.74
N GLU A 134 -3.66 -2.19 -13.99
CA GLU A 134 -5.02 -2.18 -14.56
C GLU A 134 -5.94 -3.28 -14.00
N LYS A 135 -5.38 -4.47 -13.74
CA LYS A 135 -6.16 -5.69 -13.42
C LYS A 135 -6.08 -6.11 -11.96
N VAL A 136 -6.03 -5.16 -11.03
CA VAL A 136 -6.00 -5.45 -9.59
C VAL A 136 -7.29 -5.05 -8.89
N PHE A 137 -7.78 -5.96 -8.04
CA PHE A 137 -9.10 -5.86 -7.39
C PHE A 137 -9.25 -4.63 -6.47
N TRP A 138 -8.15 -4.10 -5.94
CA TRP A 138 -8.15 -2.99 -5.00
C TRP A 138 -8.21 -1.62 -5.69
N ARG A 139 -7.94 -1.53 -7.00
CA ARG A 139 -7.89 -0.25 -7.73
C ARG A 139 -9.26 0.46 -7.82
N PRO A 140 -10.40 -0.24 -8.02
CA PRO A 140 -11.71 0.40 -7.92
C PRO A 140 -11.97 1.00 -6.53
N ASP A 141 -11.50 0.36 -5.45
CA ASP A 141 -11.72 0.82 -4.09
C ASP A 141 -10.95 2.13 -3.80
N ILE A 142 -9.64 2.20 -4.11
CA ILE A 142 -8.87 3.45 -3.95
C ILE A 142 -9.47 4.60 -4.80
N LYS A 143 -9.94 4.29 -6.01
CA LYS A 143 -10.62 5.26 -6.89
C LYS A 143 -11.92 5.78 -6.26
N SER A 144 -12.71 4.92 -5.61
CA SER A 144 -13.96 5.31 -4.95
C SER A 144 -13.78 6.24 -3.73
N ARG A 145 -12.57 6.27 -3.17
CA ARG A 145 -12.20 7.13 -2.03
C ARG A 145 -11.48 8.41 -2.45
N ALA A 146 -11.11 8.53 -3.72
CA ALA A 146 -10.31 9.64 -4.23
C ALA A 146 -11.09 10.96 -4.11
N VAL A 147 -10.44 11.98 -3.58
CA VAL A 147 -11.00 13.35 -3.47
C VAL A 147 -10.47 14.28 -4.57
N SER A 148 -9.51 13.81 -5.36
CA SER A 148 -8.96 14.50 -6.53
C SER A 148 -8.40 13.49 -7.53
N PRO A 149 -8.15 13.87 -8.80
CA PRO A 149 -7.43 13.02 -9.75
C PRO A 149 -6.05 12.59 -9.20
N PRO A 150 -5.61 11.35 -9.46
CA PRO A 150 -4.30 10.88 -9.03
C PRO A 150 -3.17 11.62 -9.77
N ILE A 151 -2.01 11.73 -9.11
CA ILE A 151 -0.79 12.30 -9.70
C ILE A 151 0.12 11.14 -10.09
N THR A 152 0.48 11.03 -11.37
CA THR A 152 1.51 10.09 -11.80
C THR A 152 2.88 10.59 -11.33
N LEU A 153 3.67 9.73 -10.69
CA LEU A 153 5.04 10.07 -10.32
C LEU A 153 5.93 9.98 -11.56
N PRO A 154 6.57 11.09 -12.00
CA PRO A 154 7.42 11.09 -13.16
C PRO A 154 8.78 10.46 -12.88
N ASP A 155 9.38 9.89 -13.91
CA ASP A 155 10.80 9.53 -13.95
C ASP A 155 11.30 8.76 -12.72
N LEU A 156 10.64 7.64 -12.42
CA LEU A 156 10.94 6.84 -11.22
C LEU A 156 12.39 6.36 -11.17
N ALA A 157 13.05 6.17 -12.32
CA ALA A 157 14.46 5.79 -12.37
C ALA A 157 15.39 6.80 -11.67
N HIS A 158 15.00 8.07 -11.60
CA HIS A 158 15.78 9.12 -10.91
C HIS A 158 15.13 9.62 -9.63
N ASN A 159 13.91 9.17 -9.31
CA ASN A 159 13.11 9.71 -8.21
C ASN A 159 12.61 8.66 -7.20
N LEU A 160 12.89 7.39 -7.44
CA LEU A 160 12.62 6.28 -6.54
C LEU A 160 13.92 5.52 -6.29
N VAL A 161 14.30 5.37 -5.03
CA VAL A 161 15.51 4.66 -4.61
C VAL A 161 15.14 3.53 -3.66
N ASP A 162 15.80 2.39 -3.76
CA ASP A 162 15.78 1.36 -2.74
C ASP A 162 16.97 1.60 -1.80
N LEU A 163 16.70 2.08 -0.58
CA LEU A 163 17.74 2.44 0.38
C LEU A 163 18.57 1.23 0.85
N SER A 164 18.06 0.01 0.66
CA SER A 164 18.84 -1.20 0.95
C SER A 164 19.98 -1.44 -0.05
N THR A 165 19.86 -0.92 -1.27
CA THR A 165 20.86 -1.09 -2.34
C THR A 165 21.51 0.23 -2.80
N GLY A 166 20.91 1.37 -2.46
CA GLY A 166 21.29 2.70 -2.97
C GLY A 166 20.93 2.94 -4.44
N ASN A 167 20.30 1.98 -5.10
CA ASN A 167 19.94 2.04 -6.52
C ASN A 167 18.42 2.13 -6.71
N PRO A 168 17.95 2.56 -7.89
CA PRO A 168 16.54 2.44 -8.23
C PRO A 168 16.09 0.97 -8.18
N PRO A 169 14.82 0.69 -7.85
CA PRO A 169 14.32 -0.68 -7.81
C PRO A 169 14.55 -1.44 -9.13
N GLU A 170 14.76 -2.76 -9.03
CA GLU A 170 14.86 -3.60 -10.22
C GLU A 170 13.62 -3.43 -11.11
N LYS A 171 13.85 -3.30 -12.43
CA LYS A 171 12.79 -3.07 -13.42
C LYS A 171 11.92 -1.84 -13.15
N VAL A 172 12.47 -0.80 -12.51
CA VAL A 172 11.78 0.50 -12.27
C VAL A 172 11.14 1.09 -13.55
N GLN A 173 11.69 0.81 -14.73
CA GLN A 173 11.15 1.24 -16.02
C GLN A 173 9.75 0.66 -16.33
N MET A 174 9.44 -0.51 -15.78
CA MET A 174 8.12 -1.17 -15.89
C MET A 174 7.19 -0.80 -14.72
N LEU A 175 7.71 -0.07 -13.74
CA LEU A 175 6.94 0.40 -12.59
C LEU A 175 6.34 1.76 -12.92
N HIS A 176 5.06 1.91 -12.63
CA HIS A 176 4.39 3.19 -12.66
C HIS A 176 3.73 3.39 -11.31
N LEU A 177 4.02 4.50 -10.63
CA LEU A 177 3.42 4.86 -9.34
C LEU A 177 2.50 6.05 -9.51
N GLU A 178 1.41 6.03 -8.74
CA GLU A 178 0.45 7.12 -8.62
C GLU A 178 0.30 7.50 -7.16
N ALA A 179 0.25 8.81 -6.90
CA ALA A 179 -0.21 9.34 -5.63
C ALA A 179 -1.72 9.55 -5.69
N TRP A 180 -2.43 9.09 -4.66
CA TRP A 180 -3.89 9.20 -4.53
C TRP A 180 -4.22 9.96 -3.25
N LYS A 181 -4.83 11.14 -3.36
CA LYS A 181 -5.46 11.79 -2.21
C LYS A 181 -6.82 11.15 -1.97
N VAL A 182 -6.98 10.47 -0.85
CA VAL A 182 -8.18 9.69 -0.51
C VAL A 182 -8.73 10.09 0.84
N ARG A 183 -10.05 9.90 1.03
CA ARG A 183 -10.70 10.10 2.32
C ARG A 183 -10.83 8.79 3.09
N GLY A 184 -10.58 8.85 4.41
CA GLY A 184 -10.92 7.78 5.34
C GLY A 184 -12.44 7.58 5.48
N GLY A 185 -12.84 6.42 6.00
CA GLY A 185 -14.22 5.96 6.06
C GLY A 185 -14.57 5.08 4.86
N ARG A 186 -15.74 4.43 4.89
CA ARG A 186 -16.18 3.56 3.78
C ARG A 186 -16.20 4.35 2.47
N GLY A 187 -15.51 3.84 1.44
CA GLY A 187 -15.56 4.40 0.10
C GLY A 187 -17.02 4.46 -0.38
N ARG A 188 -17.39 5.54 -1.07
CA ARG A 188 -18.68 5.60 -1.77
C ARG A 188 -18.53 4.72 -3.01
N LEU A 189 -18.99 3.47 -2.94
CA LEU A 189 -19.21 2.70 -4.16
C LEU A 189 -20.09 3.54 -5.09
N PRO A 190 -19.74 3.70 -6.39
CA PRO A 190 -20.66 4.30 -7.33
C PRO A 190 -21.98 3.50 -7.27
N LEU A 191 -23.09 4.22 -7.08
CA LEU A 191 -24.46 3.68 -7.10
C LEU A 191 -24.64 2.90 -8.40
N GLY A 192 -24.55 1.57 -8.36
CA GLY A 192 -24.62 0.79 -9.59
C GLY A 192 -24.21 -0.67 -9.51
N ILE A 193 -24.36 -1.35 -8.38
CA ILE A 193 -24.65 -2.79 -8.38
C ILE A 193 -25.65 -3.01 -7.25
N GLN A 194 -26.94 -2.99 -7.60
CA GLN A 194 -27.97 -3.48 -6.70
C GLN A 194 -27.62 -4.91 -6.32
N LYS A 195 -27.63 -5.18 -5.02
CA LYS A 195 -27.76 -6.53 -4.50
C LYS A 195 -29.03 -7.12 -5.11
N THR A 196 -28.91 -8.01 -6.09
CA THR A 196 -29.95 -9.02 -6.29
C THR A 196 -29.79 -10.02 -5.14
N ASN A 197 -30.51 -9.74 -4.06
CA ASN A 197 -30.98 -10.80 -3.20
C ASN A 197 -31.88 -11.69 -4.06
N SER A 198 -31.51 -12.94 -4.24
CA SER A 198 -32.45 -14.00 -4.58
C SER A 198 -32.13 -15.20 -3.68
N CYS A 199 -32.89 -15.28 -2.58
CA CYS A 199 -33.32 -16.57 -2.07
C CYS A 199 -34.14 -17.27 -3.15
N PHE A 200 -33.72 -18.47 -3.56
CA PHE A 200 -34.39 -19.76 -3.39
C PHE A 200 -33.50 -20.85 -3.99
#